data_AF-A0A1I5JIL3-F1
#
_entry.id   AF-A0A1I5JIL3-F1
#
_cell.length_a   1.000
_cell.length_b   1.000
_cell.length_c   1.000
_cell.angle_alpha   90.00
_cell.angle_beta   90.00
_cell.angle_gamma   90.00
#
_symmetry.space_group_name_H-M   'P 1'
#
loop_
_entity.id
_entity.type
_entity.pdbx_description
1 polymer ?
#
loop_
_entity_poly.entity_id
_entity_poly.type
_entity_poly.pdbx_seq_one_letter_code
_entity_poly.pdbx_strand_id
1 'polypeptide(L)'
;MPRTLIRKDPSNFKTLPLFVEASPDGLSYQSLGQPLNFQQMLERRRPIEVADSSRFSVELANLGVSVRLTLRLHGRDYWLLVRQRRPDRGDTVLKLISGYVPAHELNLPLLTAIQEVAEECLLESADGWLSGRFADTWLPTPYQGALRYRESSHFRLSPLSGAARPVQCGNLTLLERPRAYVHLPTASLQLVYDLSLELPRDARQLSLFHVDECLEDGRLVARLERRRPDIYLLALQRGLPSGGLFTLRKGELLPASTRGVWLSESFAEQDGWLVRDERVRWKDWLQRYGVKPSQRRALASA
;
A
#
# COMPACT_ATOMS: atom_id res chain seq x y z
N MET A 1 -4.61 4.57 -24.99
CA MET A 1 -4.50 5.81 -24.21
C MET A 1 -5.15 5.56 -22.87
N PRO A 2 -4.59 6.06 -21.76
CA PRO A 2 -5.21 5.98 -20.45
C PRO A 2 -6.62 6.60 -20.47
N ARG A 3 -7.59 5.96 -19.82
CA ARG A 3 -8.96 6.50 -19.67
C ARG A 3 -9.05 7.28 -18.36
N THR A 4 -9.48 8.54 -18.42
CA THR A 4 -9.76 9.33 -17.21
C THR A 4 -11.00 8.77 -16.51
N LEU A 5 -10.91 8.50 -15.21
CA LEU A 5 -12.01 7.98 -14.39
C LEU A 5 -12.73 9.09 -13.62
N ILE A 6 -11.95 9.96 -12.95
CA ILE A 6 -12.47 11.08 -12.15
C ILE A 6 -11.47 12.24 -12.13
N ARG A 7 -11.97 13.44 -11.81
CA ARG A 7 -11.17 14.62 -11.47
C ARG A 7 -11.63 15.14 -10.12
N LYS A 8 -10.73 15.24 -9.14
CA LYS A 8 -11.01 15.73 -7.78
C LYS A 8 -10.27 17.05 -7.53
N ASP A 9 -10.81 17.87 -6.64
CA ASP A 9 -10.12 19.05 -6.14
C ASP A 9 -9.13 18.64 -5.04
N PRO A 10 -7.81 18.86 -5.21
CA PRO A 10 -6.80 18.54 -4.20
C PRO A 10 -6.99 19.33 -2.89
N SER A 11 -7.71 20.46 -2.90
CA SER A 11 -7.89 21.27 -1.68
C SER A 11 -8.68 20.56 -0.58
N ASN A 12 -9.43 19.53 -0.94
CA ASN A 12 -10.27 18.75 -0.03
C ASN A 12 -9.42 17.86 0.90
N PHE A 13 -8.20 17.51 0.50
CA PHE A 13 -7.32 16.73 1.36
C PHE A 13 -6.68 17.60 2.43
N LYS A 14 -6.88 17.20 3.69
CA LYS A 14 -6.23 17.77 4.86
C LYS A 14 -5.77 16.66 5.79
N THR A 15 -4.55 16.77 6.32
CA THR A 15 -4.01 15.86 7.36
C THR A 15 -3.47 16.68 8.53
N LEU A 16 -3.03 16.04 9.62
CA LEU A 16 -2.44 16.71 10.76
C LEU A 16 -1.04 16.16 11.07
N PRO A 17 -0.11 17.02 11.52
CA PRO A 17 1.08 16.60 12.23
C PRO A 17 0.71 15.76 13.45
N LEU A 18 1.66 14.95 13.91
CA LEU A 18 1.47 14.05 15.04
C LEU A 18 2.51 14.32 16.12
N PHE A 19 2.13 14.15 17.37
CA PHE A 19 3.05 13.80 18.44
C PHE A 19 3.02 12.28 18.60
N VAL A 20 4.18 11.63 18.60
CA VAL A 20 4.30 10.18 18.76
C VAL A 20 5.13 9.88 19.98
N GLU A 21 4.65 8.96 20.82
CA GLU A 21 5.39 8.39 21.94
C GLU A 21 5.51 6.89 21.75
N ALA A 22 6.74 6.39 21.86
CA ALA A 22 7.06 5.01 21.62
C ALA A 22 7.73 4.40 22.85
N SER A 23 7.39 3.14 23.13
CA SER A 23 8.03 2.30 24.14
C SER A 23 8.29 0.89 23.57
N PRO A 24 9.04 0.03 24.26
CA PRO A 24 9.19 -1.37 23.86
C PRO A 24 7.84 -2.09 23.70
N ASP A 25 6.83 -1.73 24.50
CA ASP A 25 5.55 -2.42 24.56
C ASP A 25 4.50 -1.87 23.60
N GLY A 26 4.59 -0.62 23.16
CA GLY A 26 3.58 0.00 22.31
C GLY A 26 3.98 1.37 21.76
N LEU A 27 3.13 1.91 20.91
CA LEU A 27 3.28 3.25 20.34
C LEU A 27 1.94 3.98 20.42
N SER A 28 1.94 5.22 20.88
CA SER A 28 0.78 6.10 20.86
C SER A 28 1.05 7.32 19.98
N TYR A 29 0.00 7.86 19.38
CA TYR A 29 0.07 9.14 18.69
C TYR A 29 -1.14 10.01 18.98
N GLN A 30 -0.97 11.31 18.83
CA GLN A 30 -2.01 12.33 18.94
C GLN A 30 -1.79 13.39 17.87
N SER A 31 -2.87 13.98 17.36
CA SER A 31 -2.77 15.08 16.39
C SER A 31 -2.22 16.36 17.04
N LEU A 32 -1.46 17.14 16.29
CA LEU A 32 -0.92 18.43 16.69
C LEU A 32 -1.34 19.56 15.74
N GLY A 33 -1.61 20.74 16.30
CA GLY A 33 -1.74 21.97 15.54
C GLY A 33 -2.93 22.02 14.59
N GLN A 34 -2.74 22.71 13.46
CA GLN A 34 -3.80 22.98 12.47
C GLN A 34 -3.69 22.02 11.27
N PRO A 35 -4.82 21.68 10.61
CA PRO A 35 -4.81 20.83 9.43
C PRO A 35 -3.97 21.39 8.29
N LEU A 36 -3.11 20.56 7.72
CA LEU A 36 -2.23 20.88 6.61
C LEU A 36 -2.83 20.39 5.28
N ASN A 37 -2.71 21.21 4.24
CA ASN A 37 -2.91 20.74 2.87
C ASN A 37 -1.73 19.86 2.42
N PHE A 38 -1.86 19.25 1.24
CA PHE A 38 -0.83 18.36 0.68
C PHE A 38 0.55 19.01 0.57
N GLN A 39 0.64 20.25 0.06
CA GLN A 39 1.90 20.96 -0.10
C GLN A 39 2.56 21.27 1.27
N GLN A 40 1.80 21.79 2.23
CA GLN A 40 2.30 22.09 3.57
C GLN A 40 2.79 20.82 4.29
N MET A 41 2.09 19.71 4.10
CA MET A 41 2.51 18.41 4.63
C MET A 41 3.86 17.98 4.01
N LEU A 42 4.01 18.09 2.68
CA LEU A 42 5.27 17.76 2.00
C LEU A 42 6.45 18.63 2.49
N GLU A 43 6.23 19.93 2.69
CA GLU A 43 7.26 20.85 3.20
C GLU A 43 7.74 20.49 4.62
N ARG A 44 6.87 19.86 5.43
CA ARG A 44 7.17 19.39 6.79
C ARG A 44 7.85 18.03 6.81
N ARG A 45 7.75 17.22 5.74
CA ARG A 45 8.42 15.92 5.62
C ARG A 45 9.92 16.08 5.41
N ARG A 46 10.64 16.25 6.51
CA ARG A 46 12.10 16.40 6.54
C ARG A 46 12.74 15.29 7.37
N PRO A 47 13.99 14.91 7.09
CA PRO A 47 14.70 13.94 7.90
C PRO A 47 14.77 14.35 9.37
N ILE A 48 14.60 13.37 10.26
CA ILE A 48 14.74 13.52 11.71
C ILE A 48 15.70 12.47 12.26
N GLU A 49 16.28 12.76 13.41
CA GLU A 49 17.13 11.84 14.17
C GLU A 49 16.41 11.39 15.44
N VAL A 50 16.48 10.09 15.72
CA VAL A 50 15.96 9.46 16.92
C VAL A 50 17.04 8.50 17.43
N ALA A 51 17.47 8.72 18.68
CA ALA A 51 18.60 8.00 19.27
C ALA A 51 18.26 6.56 19.65
N ASP A 52 17.16 6.36 20.38
CA ASP A 52 16.69 5.04 20.83
C ASP A 52 15.54 4.59 19.92
N SER A 53 15.72 3.46 19.24
CA SER A 53 14.73 2.92 18.28
C SER A 53 13.49 2.31 18.94
N SER A 54 13.54 2.08 20.25
CA SER A 54 12.50 1.45 21.05
C SER A 54 11.75 2.42 21.96
N ARG A 55 12.36 3.56 22.32
CA ARG A 55 11.78 4.54 23.24
C ARG A 55 12.09 5.98 22.83
N PHE A 56 11.06 6.75 22.46
CA PHE A 56 11.23 8.15 22.07
C PHE A 56 9.90 8.89 22.10
N SER A 57 9.99 10.22 22.09
CA SER A 57 8.86 11.12 21.84
C SER A 57 9.25 12.12 20.76
N VAL A 58 8.46 12.26 19.70
CA VAL A 58 8.84 13.07 18.53
C VAL A 58 7.62 13.63 17.80
N GLU A 59 7.78 14.82 17.21
CA GLU A 59 6.80 15.36 16.27
C GLU A 59 7.04 14.83 14.85
N LEU A 60 5.97 14.40 14.20
CA LEU A 60 5.96 13.88 12.84
C LEU A 60 5.05 14.71 11.94
N ALA A 61 5.35 14.72 10.64
CA ALA A 61 4.67 15.50 9.63
C ALA A 61 3.23 15.00 9.35
N ASN A 62 3.01 13.68 9.39
CA ASN A 62 1.75 13.06 9.02
C ASN A 62 1.64 11.60 9.49
N LEU A 63 0.40 11.07 9.41
CA LEU A 63 0.10 9.64 9.44
C LEU A 63 -0.07 9.11 8.02
N GLY A 64 0.55 7.98 7.69
CA GLY A 64 0.32 7.22 6.48
C GLY A 64 -0.19 5.81 6.80
N VAL A 65 -0.95 5.25 5.87
CA VAL A 65 -1.43 3.87 5.92
C VAL A 65 -0.99 3.12 4.68
N SER A 66 -0.74 1.82 4.85
CA SER A 66 -0.43 0.89 3.78
C SER A 66 -1.16 -0.42 4.01
N VAL A 67 -1.48 -1.13 2.93
CA VAL A 67 -2.12 -2.45 3.00
C VAL A 67 -1.24 -3.50 2.36
N ARG A 68 -0.81 -4.48 3.15
CA ARG A 68 -0.21 -5.71 2.64
C ARG A 68 -1.33 -6.70 2.32
N LEU A 69 -1.78 -6.62 1.07
CA LEU A 69 -2.92 -7.36 0.58
C LEU A 69 -2.51 -8.73 0.02
N THR A 70 -3.00 -9.79 0.66
CA THR A 70 -2.72 -11.18 0.28
C THR A 70 -3.86 -11.73 -0.58
N LEU A 71 -3.61 -11.89 -1.88
CA LEU A 71 -4.53 -12.51 -2.82
C LEU A 71 -4.25 -14.00 -2.94
N ARG A 72 -5.28 -14.84 -2.77
CA ARG A 72 -5.19 -16.27 -3.09
C ARG A 72 -5.69 -16.54 -4.50
N LEU A 73 -4.81 -17.05 -5.36
CA LEU A 73 -5.10 -17.36 -6.76
C LEU A 73 -4.53 -18.72 -7.14
N HIS A 74 -5.36 -19.59 -7.72
CA HIS A 74 -4.97 -20.95 -8.17
C HIS A 74 -4.24 -21.76 -7.08
N GLY A 75 -4.70 -21.66 -5.83
CA GLY A 75 -4.13 -22.37 -4.69
C GLY A 75 -2.79 -21.82 -4.17
N ARG A 76 -2.34 -20.65 -4.65
CA ARG A 76 -1.13 -19.96 -4.18
C ARG A 76 -1.46 -18.56 -3.68
N ASP A 77 -0.65 -18.09 -2.74
CA ASP A 77 -0.80 -16.74 -2.18
C ASP A 77 0.17 -15.77 -2.84
N TYR A 78 -0.29 -14.54 -3.01
CA TYR A 78 0.48 -13.44 -3.58
C TYR A 78 0.29 -12.18 -2.76
N TRP A 79 1.37 -11.44 -2.53
CA TRP A 79 1.22 -10.04 -2.13
C TRP A 79 1.00 -9.17 -3.35
N LEU A 80 0.01 -8.30 -3.26
CA LEU A 80 -0.27 -7.31 -4.29
C LEU A 80 0.59 -6.06 -4.05
N LEU A 81 1.32 -5.67 -5.10
CA LEU A 81 2.18 -4.49 -5.11
C LEU A 81 1.76 -3.56 -6.25
N VAL A 82 1.92 -2.26 -6.07
CA VAL A 82 1.67 -1.26 -7.11
C VAL A 82 2.97 -0.52 -7.43
N ARG A 83 3.14 -0.10 -8.68
CA ARG A 83 4.30 0.70 -9.09
C ARG A 83 4.01 2.16 -8.82
N GLN A 84 4.93 2.81 -8.13
CA GLN A 84 4.92 4.25 -7.94
C GLN A 84 6.16 4.87 -8.59
N ARG A 85 5.94 5.96 -9.35
CA ARG A 85 7.01 6.87 -9.74
C ARG A 85 7.04 7.99 -8.72
N ARG A 86 8.23 8.34 -8.21
CA ARG A 86 8.41 9.39 -7.21
C ARG A 86 9.24 10.52 -7.84
N PRO A 87 8.59 11.50 -8.51
CA PRO A 87 9.31 12.56 -9.22
C PRO A 87 10.19 13.39 -8.29
N ASP A 88 9.74 13.61 -7.05
CA ASP A 88 10.47 14.28 -5.98
C ASP A 88 11.80 13.58 -5.61
N ARG A 89 11.91 12.27 -5.89
CA ARG A 89 13.10 11.45 -5.62
C ARG A 89 13.82 10.98 -6.88
N GLY A 90 13.25 11.24 -8.05
CA GLY A 90 13.80 10.79 -9.34
C GLY A 90 13.83 9.26 -9.51
N ASP A 91 12.94 8.51 -8.86
CA ASP A 91 12.98 7.05 -8.90
C ASP A 91 11.62 6.35 -9.08
N THR A 92 11.66 5.02 -9.09
CA THR A 92 10.48 4.16 -9.22
C THR A 92 10.63 2.96 -8.30
N VAL A 93 9.57 2.66 -7.56
CA VAL A 93 9.51 1.54 -6.61
C VAL A 93 8.24 0.72 -6.83
N LEU A 94 8.26 -0.53 -6.37
CA LEU A 94 7.03 -1.24 -6.04
C LEU A 94 6.72 -0.99 -4.57
N LYS A 95 5.48 -0.57 -4.29
CA LYS A 95 4.98 -0.29 -2.95
C LYS A 95 3.75 -1.13 -2.63
N LEU A 96 3.38 -1.14 -1.36
CA LEU A 96 2.04 -1.51 -0.94
C LEU A 96 1.04 -0.44 -1.41
N ILE A 97 -0.24 -0.81 -1.53
CA ILE A 97 -1.32 0.18 -1.67
C ILE A 97 -1.26 1.08 -0.44
N SER A 98 -1.22 2.39 -0.63
CA SER A 98 -0.93 3.31 0.46
C SER A 98 -1.43 4.72 0.23
N GLY A 99 -1.86 5.35 1.32
CA GLY A 99 -2.42 6.69 1.33
C GLY A 99 -2.08 7.48 2.59
N TYR A 100 -2.37 8.76 2.57
CA TYR A 100 -2.25 9.63 3.74
C TYR A 100 -3.56 9.66 4.50
N VAL A 101 -3.49 9.54 5.83
CA VAL A 101 -4.72 9.57 6.64
C VAL A 101 -5.23 11.00 6.75
N PRO A 102 -6.48 11.28 6.34
CA PRO A 102 -7.05 12.61 6.47
C PRO A 102 -7.33 12.92 7.95
N ALA A 103 -7.34 14.22 8.28
CA ALA A 103 -7.46 14.72 9.65
C ALA A 103 -8.68 14.14 10.41
N HIS A 104 -9.79 13.94 9.71
CA HIS A 104 -11.04 13.44 10.29
C HIS A 104 -11.09 11.90 10.46
N GLU A 105 -10.10 11.17 9.93
CA GLU A 105 -9.99 9.70 10.06
C GLU A 105 -8.79 9.27 10.91
N LEU A 106 -8.10 10.20 11.59
CA LEU A 106 -6.91 9.87 12.40
C LEU A 106 -7.19 8.86 13.52
N ASN A 107 -8.40 8.80 14.06
CA ASN A 107 -8.79 7.79 15.03
C ASN A 107 -9.28 6.47 14.40
N LEU A 108 -9.46 6.43 13.07
CA LEU A 108 -9.92 5.27 12.32
C LEU A 108 -9.09 5.03 11.03
N PRO A 109 -7.75 4.89 11.12
CA PRO A 109 -6.89 4.74 9.93
C PRO A 109 -7.16 3.48 9.11
N LEU A 110 -7.79 2.45 9.68
CA LEU A 110 -8.24 1.28 8.93
C LEU A 110 -9.25 1.66 7.83
N LEU A 111 -10.10 2.66 8.07
CA LEU A 111 -11.07 3.14 7.08
C LEU A 111 -10.34 3.71 5.86
N THR A 112 -9.35 4.58 6.07
CA THR A 112 -8.49 5.08 4.98
C THR A 112 -7.85 3.90 4.24
N ALA A 113 -7.27 2.93 4.96
CA ALA A 113 -6.58 1.80 4.35
C ALA A 113 -7.48 0.97 3.42
N ILE A 114 -8.74 0.71 3.80
CA ILE A 114 -9.69 -0.04 2.94
C ILE A 114 -10.25 0.82 1.79
N GLN A 115 -10.34 2.13 1.95
CA GLN A 115 -10.68 3.06 0.86
C GLN A 115 -9.59 3.05 -0.21
N GLU A 116 -8.32 3.12 0.19
CA GLU A 116 -7.17 3.02 -0.72
C GLU A 116 -7.18 1.72 -1.52
N VAL A 117 -7.59 0.59 -0.93
CA VAL A 117 -7.76 -0.67 -1.69
C VAL A 117 -8.83 -0.52 -2.78
N ALA A 118 -9.94 0.15 -2.50
CA ALA A 118 -11.02 0.36 -3.47
C ALA A 118 -10.66 1.38 -4.56
N GLU A 119 -9.80 2.36 -4.25
CA GLU A 119 -9.34 3.40 -5.18
C GLU A 119 -8.18 2.91 -6.06
N GLU A 120 -7.19 2.24 -5.48
CA GLU A 120 -5.97 1.85 -6.19
C GLU A 120 -6.03 0.44 -6.80
N CYS A 121 -6.82 -0.50 -6.26
CA CYS A 121 -6.86 -1.89 -6.73
C CYS A 121 -8.18 -2.22 -7.45
N LEU A 122 -8.16 -2.15 -8.78
CA LEU A 122 -9.33 -2.47 -9.58
C LEU A 122 -9.28 -3.89 -10.15
N LEU A 123 -10.37 -4.61 -9.94
CA LEU A 123 -10.56 -6.00 -10.36
C LEU A 123 -11.60 -6.07 -11.47
N GLU A 124 -11.18 -6.44 -12.68
CA GLU A 124 -12.06 -6.63 -13.83
C GLU A 124 -12.25 -8.11 -14.12
N SER A 125 -13.48 -8.62 -14.08
CA SER A 125 -13.84 -9.93 -14.63
C SER A 125 -14.39 -9.81 -16.05
N ALA A 126 -14.69 -10.94 -16.69
CA ALA A 126 -15.37 -10.97 -17.98
C ALA A 126 -16.73 -10.23 -17.98
N ASP A 127 -17.39 -10.16 -16.83
CA ASP A 127 -18.76 -9.64 -16.67
C ASP A 127 -18.81 -8.21 -16.13
N GLY A 128 -17.66 -7.60 -15.79
CA GLY A 128 -17.58 -6.23 -15.29
C GLY A 128 -16.62 -6.07 -14.10
N TRP A 129 -16.69 -4.92 -13.44
CA TRP A 129 -15.82 -4.57 -12.32
C TRP A 129 -16.37 -5.13 -11.01
N LEU A 130 -15.49 -5.67 -10.18
CA LEU A 130 -15.87 -6.14 -8.85
C LEU A 130 -15.84 -4.97 -7.86
N SER A 131 -16.92 -4.81 -7.10
CA SER A 131 -16.90 -4.04 -5.85
C SER A 131 -16.30 -4.89 -4.73
N GLY A 132 -15.99 -4.26 -3.60
CA GLY A 132 -15.41 -4.94 -2.44
C GLY A 132 -16.26 -4.81 -1.19
N ARG A 133 -16.09 -5.75 -0.26
CA ARG A 133 -16.58 -5.64 1.11
C ARG A 133 -15.45 -5.87 2.10
N PHE A 134 -15.47 -5.16 3.22
CA PHE A 134 -14.69 -5.49 4.40
C PHE A 134 -15.66 -5.94 5.49
N ALA A 135 -15.53 -7.22 5.90
CA ALA A 135 -16.58 -7.91 6.66
C ALA A 135 -17.96 -7.70 6.01
N ASP A 136 -18.91 -7.10 6.72
CA ASP A 136 -20.25 -6.81 6.20
C ASP A 136 -20.42 -5.42 5.58
N THR A 137 -19.38 -4.60 5.56
CA THR A 137 -19.47 -3.22 5.05
C THR A 137 -19.00 -3.16 3.60
N TRP A 138 -19.78 -2.50 2.75
CA TRP A 138 -19.38 -2.21 1.37
C TRP A 138 -18.25 -1.18 1.34
N LEU A 139 -17.22 -1.49 0.56
CA LEU A 139 -16.20 -0.50 0.20
C LEU A 139 -16.79 0.53 -0.76
N PRO A 140 -16.25 1.77 -0.81
CA PRO A 140 -16.70 2.74 -1.79
C PRO A 140 -16.48 2.25 -3.22
N THR A 141 -17.30 2.74 -4.15
CA THR A 141 -17.14 2.54 -5.60
C THR A 141 -16.74 3.88 -6.23
N PRO A 142 -15.48 4.33 -6.03
CA PRO A 142 -15.01 5.70 -6.34
C PRO A 142 -15.19 6.07 -7.81
N TYR A 143 -15.26 5.08 -8.70
CA TYR A 143 -15.37 5.28 -10.14
C TYR A 143 -16.72 4.82 -10.72
N GLN A 144 -17.79 4.73 -9.93
CA GLN A 144 -19.10 4.26 -10.39
C GLN A 144 -19.66 5.06 -11.58
N GLY A 145 -19.31 6.35 -11.70
CA GLY A 145 -19.68 7.17 -12.87
C GLY A 145 -18.95 6.80 -14.17
N ALA A 146 -17.82 6.08 -14.09
CA ALA A 146 -17.00 5.70 -15.25
C ALA A 146 -16.94 4.18 -15.48
N LEU A 147 -17.09 3.38 -14.42
CA LEU A 147 -16.95 1.92 -14.41
C LEU A 147 -18.28 1.28 -13.99
N ARG A 148 -18.67 0.23 -14.71
CA ARG A 148 -19.85 -0.58 -14.38
C ARG A 148 -19.47 -1.68 -13.40
N TYR A 149 -19.76 -1.45 -12.12
CA TYR A 149 -19.59 -2.45 -11.07
C TYR A 149 -20.70 -3.50 -11.10
N ARG A 150 -20.36 -4.75 -10.78
CA ARG A 150 -21.33 -5.85 -10.68
C ARG A 150 -22.05 -5.76 -9.33
N GLU A 151 -23.38 -5.87 -9.35
CA GLU A 151 -24.20 -5.80 -8.12
C GLU A 151 -24.14 -7.10 -7.31
N SER A 152 -24.10 -8.25 -7.99
CA SER A 152 -24.22 -9.58 -7.38
C SER A 152 -22.88 -10.27 -7.07
N SER A 153 -21.74 -9.66 -7.41
CA SER A 153 -20.42 -10.28 -7.25
C SER A 153 -19.40 -9.26 -6.77
N HIS A 154 -18.69 -9.62 -5.69
CA HIS A 154 -17.77 -8.74 -4.98
C HIS A 154 -16.60 -9.54 -4.41
N PHE A 155 -15.45 -8.90 -4.28
CA PHE A 155 -14.35 -9.46 -3.48
C PHE A 155 -14.57 -9.17 -1.99
N ARG A 156 -13.95 -9.96 -1.13
CA ARG A 156 -14.00 -9.76 0.32
C ARG A 156 -12.61 -9.49 0.86
N LEU A 157 -12.55 -8.52 1.75
CA LEU A 157 -11.39 -8.20 2.56
C LEU A 157 -11.65 -8.70 3.98
N SER A 158 -10.67 -9.41 4.51
CA SER A 158 -10.65 -9.85 5.91
C SER A 158 -9.29 -9.54 6.52
N PRO A 159 -9.23 -9.18 7.81
CA PRO A 159 -7.95 -8.99 8.48
C PRO A 159 -7.19 -10.32 8.56
N LEU A 160 -5.88 -10.25 8.35
CA LEU A 160 -4.94 -11.29 8.72
C LEU A 160 -4.35 -10.92 10.09
N SER A 161 -3.78 -11.88 10.80
CA SER A 161 -3.22 -11.69 12.15
C SER A 161 -2.38 -10.41 12.23
N GLY A 162 -2.86 -9.45 13.03
CA GLY A 162 -2.17 -8.19 13.25
C GLY A 162 -0.89 -8.32 14.08
N ALA A 163 -0.14 -7.23 14.16
CA ALA A 163 1.09 -7.11 14.91
C ALA A 163 0.87 -7.33 16.42
N ALA A 164 1.93 -7.80 17.10
CA ALA A 164 1.89 -8.06 18.54
C ALA A 164 1.86 -6.77 19.38
N ARG A 165 2.56 -5.72 18.93
CA ARG A 165 2.70 -4.47 19.68
C ARG A 165 1.49 -3.55 19.41
N PRO A 166 0.72 -3.15 20.44
CA PRO A 166 -0.41 -2.23 20.27
C PRO A 166 0.03 -0.86 19.76
N VAL A 167 -0.85 -0.27 18.96
CA VAL A 167 -0.75 1.12 18.50
C VAL A 167 -2.01 1.86 18.93
N GLN A 168 -1.86 3.05 19.47
CA GLN A 168 -2.97 3.83 20.05
C GLN A 168 -3.07 5.22 19.43
N CYS A 169 -4.28 5.68 19.17
CA CYS A 169 -4.60 7.08 18.92
C CYS A 169 -5.16 7.67 20.23
N GLY A 170 -4.34 8.43 20.96
CA GLY A 170 -4.67 8.80 22.35
C GLY A 170 -4.92 7.54 23.19
N ASN A 171 -6.13 7.41 23.74
CA ASN A 171 -6.53 6.26 24.57
C ASN A 171 -7.16 5.10 23.76
N LEU A 172 -7.33 5.25 22.44
CA LEU A 172 -7.98 4.26 21.59
C LEU A 172 -6.95 3.32 20.95
N THR A 173 -6.96 2.05 21.31
CA THR A 173 -6.18 1.02 20.61
C THR A 173 -6.76 0.80 19.21
N LEU A 174 -5.89 0.86 18.19
CA LEU A 174 -6.28 0.67 16.80
C LEU A 174 -6.73 -0.78 16.54
N LEU A 175 -7.83 -0.92 15.81
CA LEU A 175 -8.36 -2.20 15.36
C LEU A 175 -7.41 -2.87 14.36
N GLU A 176 -7.51 -4.21 14.27
CA GLU A 176 -6.68 -5.07 13.41
C GLU A 176 -5.17 -4.99 13.66
N ARG A 177 -4.74 -4.30 14.72
CA ARG A 177 -3.36 -4.23 15.24
C ARG A 177 -2.35 -4.02 14.10
N PRO A 178 -2.34 -2.87 13.42
CA PRO A 178 -1.39 -2.63 12.33
C PRO A 178 0.05 -2.71 12.83
N ARG A 179 0.97 -3.12 11.95
CA ARG A 179 2.40 -2.87 12.19
C ARG A 179 2.64 -1.37 12.06
N ALA A 180 3.34 -0.76 13.01
CA ALA A 180 3.75 0.64 12.94
C ALA A 180 5.25 0.82 12.77
N TYR A 181 5.64 1.90 12.10
CA TYR A 181 7.00 2.42 12.10
C TYR A 181 7.05 3.93 11.84
N VAL A 182 8.07 4.59 12.36
CA VAL A 182 8.45 5.96 12.02
C VAL A 182 9.48 5.91 10.91
N HIS A 183 9.14 6.51 9.77
CA HIS A 183 10.06 6.67 8.65
C HIS A 183 10.87 7.95 8.86
N LEU A 184 12.14 7.79 9.26
CA LEU A 184 13.01 8.92 9.63
C LEU A 184 13.26 9.90 8.47
N PRO A 185 13.49 9.45 7.22
CA PRO A 185 13.75 10.37 6.11
C PRO A 185 12.61 11.36 5.84
N THR A 186 11.38 11.04 6.25
CA THR A 186 10.22 11.89 5.99
C THR A 186 9.48 12.34 7.22
N ALA A 187 9.99 12.02 8.42
CA ALA A 187 9.30 12.26 9.69
C ALA A 187 7.82 11.84 9.63
N SER A 188 7.51 10.63 9.19
CA SER A 188 6.13 10.16 9.05
C SER A 188 5.88 8.91 9.89
N LEU A 189 4.74 8.83 10.57
CA LEU A 189 4.26 7.56 11.14
C LEU A 189 3.56 6.77 10.04
N GLN A 190 3.88 5.49 9.91
CA GLN A 190 3.30 4.59 8.91
C GLN A 190 2.66 3.40 9.61
N LEU A 191 1.43 3.08 9.22
CA LEU A 191 0.69 1.91 9.65
C LEU A 191 0.55 0.93 8.49
N VAL A 192 0.84 -0.35 8.72
CA VAL A 192 0.67 -1.41 7.72
C VAL A 192 -0.38 -2.39 8.22
N TYR A 193 -1.49 -2.47 7.50
CA TYR A 193 -2.57 -3.42 7.72
C TYR A 193 -2.37 -4.66 6.87
N ASP A 194 -2.53 -5.83 7.49
CA ASP A 194 -2.45 -7.12 6.83
C ASP A 194 -3.85 -7.61 6.51
N LEU A 195 -4.20 -7.68 5.22
CA LEU A 195 -5.53 -8.09 4.77
C LEU A 195 -5.43 -9.25 3.78
N SER A 196 -6.40 -10.15 3.80
CA SER A 196 -6.63 -11.10 2.71
C SER A 196 -7.62 -10.52 1.72
N LEU A 197 -7.43 -10.81 0.43
CA LEU A 197 -8.39 -10.56 -0.62
C LEU A 197 -8.91 -11.90 -1.14
N GLU A 198 -10.18 -12.17 -0.88
CA GLU A 198 -10.89 -13.34 -1.41
C GLU A 198 -11.71 -12.93 -2.64
N LEU A 199 -11.45 -13.63 -3.75
CA LEU A 199 -12.19 -13.46 -4.99
C LEU A 199 -13.50 -14.27 -4.95
N PRO A 200 -14.59 -13.74 -5.52
CA PRO A 200 -15.82 -14.52 -5.62
C PRO A 200 -15.64 -15.67 -6.63
N ARG A 201 -16.32 -16.79 -6.40
CA ARG A 201 -16.15 -18.03 -7.19
C ARG A 201 -16.52 -17.87 -8.67
N ASP A 202 -17.35 -16.89 -8.99
CA ASP A 202 -17.79 -16.58 -10.34
C ASP A 202 -16.84 -15.61 -11.08
N ALA A 203 -15.77 -15.12 -10.44
CA ALA A 203 -14.79 -14.25 -11.08
C ALA A 203 -13.97 -15.02 -12.14
N ARG A 204 -14.36 -14.88 -13.41
CA ARG A 204 -13.67 -15.45 -14.56
C ARG A 204 -12.82 -14.41 -15.30
N GLN A 205 -11.73 -14.86 -15.91
CA GLN A 205 -10.83 -14.04 -16.73
C GLN A 205 -10.36 -12.76 -16.02
N LEU A 206 -10.04 -12.87 -14.73
CA LEU A 206 -9.70 -11.71 -13.90
C LEU A 206 -8.49 -10.95 -14.47
N SER A 207 -8.59 -9.63 -14.50
CA SER A 207 -7.47 -8.71 -14.72
C SER A 207 -7.36 -7.77 -13.53
N LEU A 208 -6.13 -7.45 -13.14
CA LEU A 208 -5.86 -6.46 -12.10
C LEU A 208 -5.37 -5.17 -12.73
N PHE A 209 -5.83 -4.03 -12.22
CA PHE A 209 -5.35 -2.72 -12.62
C PHE A 209 -5.04 -1.87 -11.41
N HIS A 210 -3.95 -1.12 -11.50
CA HIS A 210 -3.66 -0.02 -10.59
C HIS A 210 -4.26 1.27 -11.17
N VAL A 211 -4.86 2.08 -10.31
CA VAL A 211 -5.20 3.47 -10.61
C VAL A 211 -4.51 4.35 -9.58
N ASP A 212 -3.77 5.34 -10.06
CA ASP A 212 -3.11 6.35 -9.24
C ASP A 212 -3.70 7.72 -9.57
N GLU A 213 -3.67 8.63 -8.60
CA GLU A 213 -4.07 10.01 -8.78
C GLU A 213 -2.85 10.90 -9.03
N CYS A 214 -2.81 11.53 -10.19
CA CYS A 214 -1.76 12.49 -10.53
C CYS A 214 -2.30 13.92 -10.45
N LEU A 215 -1.51 14.85 -9.91
CA LEU A 215 -1.83 16.28 -9.98
C LEU A 215 -1.54 16.81 -11.38
N GLU A 216 -2.57 17.29 -12.07
CA GLU A 216 -2.51 17.86 -13.42
C GLU A 216 -3.40 19.09 -13.51
N ASP A 217 -2.83 20.20 -13.99
CA ASP A 217 -3.53 21.49 -14.10
C ASP A 217 -4.28 21.88 -12.81
N GLY A 218 -3.66 21.61 -11.65
CA GLY A 218 -4.23 21.91 -10.33
C GLY A 218 -5.34 20.96 -9.87
N ARG A 219 -5.59 19.84 -10.56
CA ARG A 219 -6.60 18.83 -10.19
C ARG A 219 -5.98 17.45 -10.01
N LEU A 220 -6.53 16.66 -9.10
CA LEU A 220 -6.18 15.24 -9.00
C LEU A 220 -6.94 14.46 -10.07
N VAL A 221 -6.22 13.79 -10.95
CA VAL A 221 -6.78 13.04 -12.08
C VAL A 221 -6.42 11.56 -11.94
N ALA A 222 -7.45 10.73 -11.77
CA ALA A 222 -7.29 9.28 -11.75
C ALA A 222 -7.44 8.70 -13.16
N ARG A 223 -6.49 7.86 -13.60
CA ARG A 223 -6.53 7.24 -14.92
C ARG A 223 -6.32 5.73 -14.90
N LEU A 224 -7.08 5.04 -15.73
CA LEU A 224 -6.93 3.62 -15.99
C LEU A 224 -6.05 3.38 -17.23
N GLU A 225 -4.87 2.78 -17.05
CA GLU A 225 -4.01 2.30 -18.14
C GLU A 225 -4.07 0.77 -18.26
N ARG A 226 -4.73 0.28 -19.31
CA ARG A 226 -4.94 -1.16 -19.52
C ARG A 226 -3.77 -1.88 -20.18
N ARG A 227 -2.90 -1.16 -20.90
CA ARG A 227 -1.79 -1.77 -21.66
C ARG A 227 -0.61 -2.11 -20.78
N ARG A 228 -0.40 -1.35 -19.71
CA ARG A 228 0.68 -1.52 -18.75
C ARG A 228 0.10 -1.37 -17.35
N PRO A 229 -0.57 -2.41 -16.83
CA PRO A 229 -1.15 -2.35 -15.50
C PRO A 229 0.01 -2.27 -14.50
N ASP A 230 0.09 -1.14 -13.78
CA ASP A 230 1.13 -0.86 -12.79
C ASP A 230 0.86 -1.58 -11.45
N ILE A 231 0.38 -2.83 -11.54
CA ILE A 231 0.03 -3.72 -10.44
C ILE A 231 0.69 -5.09 -10.63
N TYR A 232 1.21 -5.64 -9.55
CA TYR A 232 2.03 -6.85 -9.56
C TYR A 232 1.63 -7.79 -8.44
N LEU A 233 1.87 -9.08 -8.68
CA LEU A 233 1.66 -10.17 -7.75
C LEU A 233 3.01 -10.78 -7.39
N LEU A 234 3.45 -10.56 -6.16
CA LEU A 234 4.64 -11.17 -5.60
C LEU A 234 4.27 -12.54 -5.03
N ALA A 235 4.82 -13.61 -5.59
CA ALA A 235 4.48 -14.97 -5.21
C ALA A 235 5.04 -15.34 -3.83
N LEU A 236 4.19 -15.96 -3.03
CA LEU A 236 4.54 -16.49 -1.71
C LEU A 236 4.64 -18.02 -1.73
N GLN A 237 5.51 -18.55 -0.89
CA GLN A 237 5.60 -19.96 -0.56
C GLN A 237 5.56 -20.09 0.97
N ARG A 238 4.51 -20.73 1.49
CA ARG A 238 4.27 -20.87 2.94
C ARG A 238 4.31 -19.52 3.67
N GLY A 239 3.67 -18.50 3.09
CA GLY A 239 3.61 -17.13 3.64
C GLY A 239 4.87 -16.29 3.45
N LEU A 240 5.95 -16.83 2.89
CA LEU A 240 7.20 -16.11 2.67
C LEU A 240 7.40 -15.75 1.19
N PRO A 241 8.03 -14.61 0.86
CA PRO A 241 8.42 -14.27 -0.50
C PRO A 241 9.21 -15.39 -1.18
N SER A 242 8.80 -15.80 -2.37
CA SER A 242 9.51 -16.81 -3.20
C SER A 242 10.40 -16.19 -4.28
N GLY A 243 10.25 -14.89 -4.51
CA GLY A 243 10.97 -14.13 -5.54
C GLY A 243 10.35 -14.14 -6.94
N GLY A 244 9.22 -14.82 -7.15
CA GLY A 244 8.42 -14.68 -8.36
C GLY A 244 7.62 -13.38 -8.36
N LEU A 245 7.61 -12.66 -9.49
CA LEU A 245 6.81 -11.45 -9.69
C LEU A 245 5.98 -11.63 -10.96
N PHE A 246 4.70 -11.29 -10.90
CA PHE A 246 3.74 -11.54 -11.98
C PHE A 246 2.78 -10.37 -12.17
N THR A 247 2.06 -10.38 -13.29
CA THR A 247 0.88 -9.56 -13.55
C THR A 247 -0.27 -10.48 -13.96
N LEU A 248 -1.50 -10.16 -13.58
CA LEU A 248 -2.68 -10.95 -13.93
C LEU A 248 -3.50 -10.26 -15.01
N ARG A 249 -3.69 -10.92 -16.15
CA ARG A 249 -4.45 -10.38 -17.28
C ARG A 249 -5.32 -11.46 -17.89
N LYS A 250 -6.63 -11.21 -17.96
CA LYS A 250 -7.63 -12.12 -18.53
C LYS A 250 -7.55 -13.55 -17.96
N GLY A 251 -7.23 -13.67 -16.68
CA GLY A 251 -7.05 -14.95 -15.97
C GLY A 251 -5.66 -15.57 -16.12
N GLU A 252 -4.79 -15.00 -16.96
CA GLU A 252 -3.43 -15.51 -17.17
C GLU A 252 -2.43 -14.78 -16.27
N LEU A 253 -1.62 -15.56 -15.56
CA LEU A 253 -0.53 -15.08 -14.73
C LEU A 253 0.74 -14.97 -15.57
N LEU A 254 1.13 -13.75 -15.92
CA LEU A 254 2.29 -13.46 -16.77
C LEU A 254 3.49 -13.05 -15.91
N PRO A 255 4.70 -13.59 -16.14
CA PRO A 255 5.88 -13.20 -15.38
C PRO A 255 6.29 -11.75 -15.67
N ALA A 256 6.70 -11.04 -14.61
CA ALA A 256 7.26 -9.70 -14.67
C ALA A 256 8.76 -9.72 -14.35
N SER A 257 9.51 -8.82 -14.98
CA SER A 257 10.95 -8.69 -14.72
C SER A 257 11.19 -8.14 -13.30
N THR A 258 12.09 -8.80 -12.56
CA THR A 258 12.59 -8.34 -11.26
C THR A 258 13.92 -7.59 -11.36
N ARG A 259 14.49 -7.46 -12.58
CA ARG A 259 15.75 -6.74 -12.81
C ARG A 259 15.57 -5.26 -12.49
N GLY A 260 16.44 -4.73 -11.63
CA GLY A 260 16.46 -3.31 -11.28
C GLY A 260 15.27 -2.87 -10.43
N VAL A 261 14.47 -3.81 -9.91
CA VAL A 261 13.33 -3.49 -9.05
C VAL A 261 13.82 -3.02 -7.68
N TRP A 262 13.22 -1.93 -7.22
CA TRP A 262 13.32 -1.41 -5.87
C TRP A 262 11.95 -1.51 -5.20
N LEU A 263 11.96 -1.81 -3.91
CA LEU A 263 10.78 -1.81 -3.06
C LEU A 263 10.79 -0.55 -2.18
N SER A 264 9.61 -0.03 -1.85
CA SER A 264 9.45 1.12 -0.96
C SER A 264 9.97 0.84 0.47
N GLU A 265 10.01 1.89 1.29
CA GLU A 265 10.46 1.87 2.69
C GLU A 265 9.69 0.86 3.57
N SER A 266 8.44 0.54 3.25
CA SER A 266 7.66 -0.48 3.98
C SER A 266 8.30 -1.88 3.96
N PHE A 267 9.19 -2.14 2.99
CA PHE A 267 9.97 -3.37 2.84
C PHE A 267 11.40 -3.25 3.38
N ALA A 268 11.84 -2.04 3.73
CA ALA A 268 13.14 -1.83 4.33
C ALA A 268 13.21 -2.44 5.73
N GLU A 269 14.44 -2.49 6.26
CA GLU A 269 14.67 -3.01 7.60
C GLU A 269 14.05 -2.07 8.63
N GLN A 270 13.35 -2.66 9.59
CA GLN A 270 12.83 -1.94 10.74
C GLN A 270 13.65 -2.33 11.97
N ASP A 271 14.25 -1.33 12.59
CA ASP A 271 14.94 -1.42 13.88
C ASP A 271 14.02 -0.80 14.93
N GLY A 272 13.53 -1.60 15.89
CA GLY A 272 12.54 -1.15 16.86
C GLY A 272 11.27 -0.62 16.18
N TRP A 273 11.02 0.68 16.30
CA TRP A 273 9.95 1.40 15.59
C TRP A 273 10.44 2.18 14.37
N LEU A 274 11.72 2.15 14.04
CA LEU A 274 12.31 3.07 13.06
C LEU A 274 12.59 2.37 11.74
N VAL A 275 12.30 3.05 10.64
CA VAL A 275 12.78 2.71 9.29
C VAL A 275 13.65 3.86 8.80
N ARG A 276 14.87 3.54 8.40
CA ARG A 276 15.91 4.51 8.01
C ARG A 276 16.09 4.60 6.50
N ASP A 277 15.85 3.50 5.78
CA ASP A 277 16.00 3.46 4.33
C ASP A 277 14.72 3.87 3.60
N GLU A 278 14.88 4.65 2.54
CA GLU A 278 13.79 5.10 1.68
C GLU A 278 13.26 4.05 0.70
N ARG A 279 14.04 2.98 0.52
CA ARG A 279 13.81 1.86 -0.39
C ARG A 279 14.86 0.78 -0.19
N VAL A 280 14.53 -0.44 -0.61
CA VAL A 280 15.45 -1.59 -0.61
C VAL A 280 15.47 -2.24 -1.99
N ARG A 281 16.64 -2.72 -2.44
CA ARG A 281 16.72 -3.46 -3.70
C ARG A 281 16.01 -4.79 -3.56
N TRP A 282 15.28 -5.19 -4.61
CA TRP A 282 14.58 -6.48 -4.66
C TRP A 282 15.47 -7.67 -4.25
N LYS A 283 16.70 -7.71 -4.81
CA LYS A 283 17.65 -8.79 -4.54
C LYS A 283 18.05 -8.83 -3.07
N ASP A 284 18.39 -7.69 -2.49
CA ASP A 284 18.91 -7.60 -1.13
C ASP A 284 17.79 -7.89 -0.12
N TRP A 285 16.57 -7.45 -0.42
CA TRP A 285 15.37 -7.80 0.34
C TRP A 285 15.07 -9.30 0.33
N LEU A 286 15.12 -9.96 -0.83
CA LEU A 286 14.89 -11.41 -0.95
C LEU A 286 15.93 -12.26 -0.20
N GLN A 287 17.17 -11.80 -0.14
CA GLN A 287 18.23 -12.50 0.60
C GLN A 287 17.90 -12.63 2.09
N ARG A 288 17.19 -11.68 2.68
CA ARG A 288 16.71 -11.73 4.08
C ARG A 288 15.77 -12.92 4.34
N TYR A 289 15.11 -13.41 3.29
CA TYR A 289 14.20 -14.57 3.35
C TYR A 289 14.86 -15.86 2.85
N GLY A 290 16.18 -15.88 2.68
CA GLY A 290 16.90 -17.07 2.19
C GLY A 290 16.64 -17.41 0.72
N VAL A 291 16.00 -16.52 -0.04
CA VAL A 291 15.71 -16.73 -1.46
C VAL A 291 16.96 -16.41 -2.27
N LYS A 292 17.55 -17.45 -2.87
CA LYS A 292 18.70 -17.28 -3.76
C LYS A 292 18.24 -16.65 -5.08
N PRO A 293 18.97 -15.66 -5.62
CA PRO A 293 18.70 -15.15 -6.96
C PRO A 293 18.76 -16.30 -7.96
N SER A 294 17.84 -16.34 -8.94
CA SER A 294 17.94 -17.29 -10.03
C SER A 294 19.27 -17.06 -10.76
N GLN A 295 20.18 -18.03 -10.65
CA GLN A 295 21.37 -18.06 -11.48
C GLN A 295 20.85 -18.19 -12.91
N ARG A 296 21.06 -17.15 -13.72
CA ARG A 296 20.79 -17.19 -15.15
C ARG A 296 21.45 -18.46 -15.69
N ARG A 297 20.65 -19.41 -16.16
CA ARG A 297 21.13 -20.51 -16.99
C ARG A 297 21.76 -19.84 -18.20
N ALA A 298 23.09 -19.84 -18.27
CA ALA A 298 23.81 -19.60 -19.51
C ALA A 298 23.42 -20.76 -20.43
N LEU A 299 22.36 -20.55 -21.21
CA LEU A 299 22.08 -21.33 -22.42
C LEU A 299 22.29 -20.36 -23.58
N ALA A 300 23.56 -20.10 -23.83
CA ALA A 300 24.10 -19.76 -25.12
C ALA A 300 25.38 -20.60 -25.25
N SER A 301 25.55 -21.22 -26.43
CA SER A 301 26.64 -22.08 -26.90
C SER A 301 26.79 -23.49 -26.29
N ALA A 302 26.12 -24.46 -26.93
CA ALA A 302 26.78 -25.52 -27.71
C ALA A 302 25.76 -26.06 -28.73
#